data_AF-C4GFR1-F1
#
_entry.id   AF-C4GFR1-F1
#
_cell.length_a   1.000
_cell.length_b   1.000
_cell.length_c   1.000
_cell.angle_alpha   90.00
_cell.angle_beta   90.00
_cell.angle_gamma   90.00
#
_symmetry.space_group_name_H-M   'P 1'
#
loop_
_entity.id
_entity.type
_entity.pdbx_description
1 polymer ?
#
loop_
_entity_poly.entity_id
_entity_poly.type
_entity_poly.pdbx_seq_one_letter_code
_entity_poly.pdbx_strand_id
1 'polypeptide(L)'
;MDFYIKVIRYLTLGGEKGKKFIFVVNDEEKFEESFSNKEIDELNIDNPHQMLAGDWVNAINSKNWFLSKEDKAFLAFLDENEEKINDAIARANISKLQRELKSWERYLLGQDHE
;
A
#
# COMPACT_ATOMS: atom_id res chain seq x y z
N MET A 1 7.95 13.93 -2.51
CA MET A 1 7.72 13.09 -1.32
C MET A 1 7.63 11.67 -1.82
N ASP A 2 8.45 10.80 -1.25
CA ASP A 2 8.44 9.40 -1.59
C ASP A 2 7.62 8.67 -0.54
N PHE A 3 6.61 7.91 -0.98
CA PHE A 3 5.74 7.13 -0.11
C PHE A 3 5.64 5.73 -0.68
N TYR A 4 5.91 4.72 0.16
CA TYR A 4 5.72 3.33 -0.20
C TYR A 4 5.42 2.48 1.04
N ILE A 5 4.91 1.29 0.79
CA ILE A 5 4.50 0.36 1.84
C ILE A 5 5.33 -0.91 1.69
N LYS A 6 5.99 -1.34 2.77
CA LYS A 6 6.62 -2.66 2.84
C LYS A 6 5.61 -3.65 3.41
N VAL A 7 5.54 -4.85 2.83
CA VAL A 7 4.61 -5.90 3.26
C VAL A 7 5.41 -7.10 3.74
N ILE A 8 5.25 -7.46 5.01
CA ILE A 8 5.91 -8.61 5.63
C ILE A 8 4.85 -9.65 5.98
N ARG A 9 5.02 -10.89 5.52
CA ARG A 9 4.14 -12.00 5.91
C ARG A 9 4.57 -12.53 7.27
N TYR A 10 3.62 -12.79 8.16
CA TYR A 10 3.90 -13.38 9.47
C TYR A 10 2.89 -14.48 9.82
N LEU A 11 3.28 -15.30 10.78
CA LEU A 11 2.45 -16.33 11.39
C LEU A 11 2.38 -16.04 12.89
N THR A 12 1.18 -15.94 13.44
CA THR A 12 1.02 -15.80 14.90
C THR A 12 1.36 -17.11 15.59
N LEU A 13 1.60 -17.07 16.91
CA LEU A 13 1.81 -18.27 17.72
C LEU A 13 0.58 -19.22 17.68
N GLY A 14 -0.60 -18.71 17.36
CA GLY A 14 -1.83 -19.48 17.16
C GLY A 14 -1.97 -20.11 15.77
N GLY A 15 -0.99 -19.94 14.88
CA GLY A 15 -1.02 -20.48 13.51
C GLY A 15 -1.82 -19.63 12.51
N GLU A 16 -2.31 -18.46 12.93
CA GLU A 16 -3.02 -17.54 12.05
C GLU A 16 -2.03 -16.79 11.16
N LYS A 17 -2.34 -16.74 9.85
CA LYS A 17 -1.52 -16.04 8.86
C LYS A 17 -1.99 -14.60 8.74
N GLY A 18 -1.03 -13.68 8.65
CA GLY A 18 -1.31 -12.27 8.42
C GLY A 18 -0.19 -11.57 7.66
N LYS A 19 -0.40 -10.28 7.41
CA LYS A 19 0.59 -9.39 6.81
C LYS A 19 0.75 -8.15 7.67
N LYS A 20 1.99 -7.75 7.88
CA LYS A 20 2.39 -6.50 8.51
C LYS A 20 2.72 -5.50 7.42
N PHE A 21 2.11 -4.33 7.48
CA PHE A 21 2.26 -3.24 6.55
C PHE A 21 3.06 -2.15 7.25
N ILE A 22 4.17 -1.77 6.67
CA ILE A 22 5.05 -0.72 7.19
C ILE A 22 5.01 0.44 6.22
N PHE A 23 4.58 1.60 6.72
CA PHE A 23 4.43 2.82 5.94
C PHE A 23 5.73 3.60 5.98
N VAL A 24 6.31 3.85 4.81
CA VAL A 24 7.61 4.49 4.67
C VAL A 24 7.47 5.80 3.91
N VAL A 25 7.98 6.87 4.49
CA VAL A 25 7.96 8.23 3.92
C VAL A 25 9.38 8.75 3.87
N ASN A 26 9.87 9.08 2.67
CA ASN A 26 11.24 9.51 2.41
C ASN A 26 12.27 8.57 3.09
N ASP A 27 12.08 7.26 2.91
CA ASP A 27 12.89 6.17 3.49
C ASP A 27 12.89 6.02 5.02
N GLU A 28 12.01 6.76 5.70
CA GLU A 28 11.79 6.62 7.14
C GLU A 28 10.50 5.87 7.43
N GLU A 29 10.57 4.84 8.26
CA GLU A 29 9.40 4.09 8.72
C GLU A 29 8.60 4.97 9.69
N LYS A 30 7.34 5.24 9.33
CA LYS A 30 6.46 6.16 10.08
C LYS A 30 5.45 5.44 10.95
N PHE A 31 4.97 4.30 10.47
CA PHE A 31 3.92 3.54 11.15
C PHE A 31 3.95 2.10 10.69
N GLU A 32 3.48 1.20 11.54
CA GLU A 32 3.30 -0.20 11.21
C GLU A 32 1.94 -0.68 11.69
N GLU A 33 1.27 -1.47 10.86
CA GLU A 33 -0.02 -2.06 11.20
C GLU A 33 -0.08 -3.50 10.70
N SER A 34 -0.71 -4.37 11.49
CA SER A 34 -0.76 -5.80 11.21
C SER A 34 -2.20 -6.23 10.96
N PHE A 35 -2.47 -6.90 9.84
CA PHE A 35 -3.79 -7.44 9.54
C PHE A 35 -3.69 -8.96 9.38
N SER A 36 -4.66 -9.69 9.93
CA SER A 36 -4.91 -11.09 9.60
C SER A 36 -5.31 -11.22 8.13
N ASN A 37 -5.13 -12.41 7.55
CA ASN A 37 -5.61 -12.66 6.18
C ASN A 37 -7.12 -12.44 6.05
N LYS A 38 -7.90 -12.76 7.09
CA LYS A 38 -9.34 -12.55 7.09
C LYS A 38 -9.68 -11.06 6.99
N GLU A 39 -9.02 -10.20 7.77
CA GLU A 39 -9.21 -8.75 7.70
C GLU A 39 -8.75 -8.18 6.35
N ILE A 40 -7.68 -8.72 5.77
CA ILE A 40 -7.20 -8.32 4.44
C ILE A 40 -8.28 -8.59 3.39
N ASP A 41 -8.89 -9.77 3.43
CA ASP A 41 -9.95 -10.14 2.49
C ASP A 41 -11.23 -9.30 2.74
N GLU A 42 -11.60 -9.05 4.00
CA GLU A 42 -12.79 -8.26 4.36
C GLU A 42 -12.66 -6.77 4.00
N LEU A 43 -11.45 -6.22 4.11
CA LEU A 43 -11.14 -4.82 3.81
C LEU A 43 -10.60 -4.60 2.38
N ASN A 44 -10.57 -5.65 1.55
CA ASN A 44 -10.05 -5.63 0.18
C ASN A 44 -8.62 -5.07 0.06
N ILE A 45 -7.72 -5.45 0.97
CA ILE A 45 -6.31 -5.02 0.99
C ILE A 45 -5.47 -5.89 0.02
N ASP A 46 -5.89 -5.92 -1.24
CA ASP A 46 -5.32 -6.80 -2.27
C ASP A 46 -4.04 -6.22 -2.87
N ASN A 47 -4.05 -4.92 -3.14
CA ASN A 47 -2.93 -4.20 -3.76
C ASN A 47 -2.51 -2.99 -2.91
N PRO A 48 -1.80 -3.22 -1.80
CA PRO A 48 -1.48 -2.18 -0.82
C PRO A 48 -0.68 -1.01 -1.41
N HIS A 49 0.10 -1.25 -2.46
CA HIS A 49 0.87 -0.19 -3.14
C HIS A 49 0.02 0.77 -3.98
N GLN A 50 -1.26 0.44 -4.21
CA GLN A 50 -2.19 1.25 -5.01
C GLN A 50 -3.30 1.88 -4.17
N MET A 51 -3.45 1.46 -2.91
CA MET A 51 -4.43 2.02 -1.99
C MET A 51 -4.10 3.47 -1.67
N LEU A 52 -5.09 4.34 -1.78
CA LEU A 52 -5.00 5.77 -1.49
C LEU A 52 -4.92 6.01 0.02
N ALA A 53 -4.56 7.24 0.43
CA ALA A 53 -4.51 7.60 1.85
C ALA A 53 -5.87 7.36 2.54
N GLY A 54 -6.98 7.74 1.89
CA GLY A 54 -8.33 7.49 2.40
C GLY A 54 -8.69 6.01 2.55
N ASP A 55 -8.19 5.14 1.67
CA ASP A 55 -8.40 3.69 1.78
C ASP A 55 -7.72 3.14 3.05
N TRP A 56 -6.51 3.62 3.34
CA TRP A 56 -5.78 3.26 4.56
C TRP A 56 -6.44 3.80 5.82
N VAL A 57 -6.94 5.04 5.79
CA VAL A 57 -7.73 5.62 6.90
C VAL A 57 -8.93 4.72 7.19
N ASN A 58 -9.67 4.30 6.17
CA ASN A 58 -10.83 3.42 6.32
C ASN A 58 -10.44 2.05 6.88
N ALA A 59 -9.36 1.44 6.38
CA ALA A 59 -8.90 0.13 6.84
C ALA A 59 -8.49 0.14 8.33
N ILE A 60 -7.71 1.14 8.74
CA ILE A 60 -7.23 1.28 10.13
C ILE A 60 -8.40 1.58 11.08
N ASN A 61 -9.31 2.48 10.70
CA ASN A 61 -10.49 2.79 11.50
C ASN A 61 -11.44 1.60 11.65
N SER A 62 -11.61 0.81 10.59
CA SER A 62 -12.51 -0.36 10.60
C SER A 62 -11.99 -1.49 11.48
N LYS A 63 -10.67 -1.63 11.59
CA LYS A 63 -10.02 -2.64 12.42
C LYS A 63 -10.10 -2.30 13.91
N ASN A 64 -9.81 -1.04 14.26
CA ASN A 64 -9.53 -0.66 15.64
C ASN A 64 -10.76 0.01 16.30
N TRP A 65 -11.47 -0.72 17.17
CA TRP A 65 -12.54 -0.16 18.01
C TRP A 65 -12.03 1.01 18.88
N PHE A 66 -10.78 0.93 19.32
CA PHE A 66 -10.10 1.98 20.05
C PHE A 66 -8.76 2.30 19.40
N LEU A 67 -8.61 3.52 18.92
CA LEU A 67 -7.39 4.00 18.30
C LEU A 67 -6.37 4.42 19.36
N SER A 68 -5.16 3.89 19.24
CA SER A 68 -4.02 4.30 20.05
C SER A 68 -3.64 5.76 19.76
N LYS A 69 -2.77 6.35 20.59
CA LYS A 69 -2.24 7.69 20.31
C LYS A 69 -1.42 7.71 19.01
N GLU A 70 -0.71 6.63 18.73
CA GLU A 70 0.12 6.47 17.53
C GLU A 70 -0.76 6.36 16.29
N ASP A 71 -1.84 5.57 16.35
CA ASP A 71 -2.79 5.42 15.25
C ASP A 71 -3.42 6.78 14.91
N LYS A 72 -3.87 7.53 15.92
CA LYS A 72 -4.46 8.87 15.70
C LYS A 72 -3.47 9.83 15.07
N ALA A 73 -2.21 9.82 15.50
CA ALA A 73 -1.17 10.66 14.92
C ALA A 73 -0.90 10.27 13.45
N PHE A 74 -0.90 8.97 13.15
CA PHE A 74 -0.71 8.49 11.80
C PHE A 74 -1.91 8.79 10.88
N LEU A 75 -3.14 8.63 11.37
CA LEU A 75 -4.34 9.00 10.63
C LEU A 75 -4.38 10.50 10.32
N ALA A 76 -4.00 11.35 11.29
CA ALA A 76 -3.84 12.78 11.05
C ALA A 76 -2.75 13.07 10.01
N PHE A 77 -1.63 12.34 10.05
CA PHE A 77 -0.59 12.45 9.02
C PHE A 77 -1.10 12.10 7.62
N LEU A 78 -1.90 11.02 7.49
CA LEU A 78 -2.49 10.63 6.21
C LEU A 78 -3.44 11.71 5.66
N ASP A 79 -4.27 12.30 6.52
CA ASP A 79 -5.21 13.37 6.16
C ASP A 79 -4.47 14.66 5.75
N GLU A 80 -3.50 15.12 6.55
CA GLU A 80 -2.70 16.32 6.28
C GLU A 80 -1.84 16.21 5.00
N ASN A 81 -1.52 15.00 4.56
CA ASN A 81 -0.65 14.74 3.41
C ASN A 81 -1.33 13.96 2.28
N GLU A 82 -2.66 13.85 2.31
CA GLU A 82 -3.44 13.02 1.39
C GLU A 82 -3.07 13.26 -0.08
N GLU A 83 -3.10 14.53 -0.50
CA GLU A 83 -2.82 14.92 -1.89
C GLU A 83 -1.42 14.47 -2.33
N LYS A 84 -0.41 14.67 -1.48
CA LYS A 84 0.99 14.31 -1.79
C LYS A 84 1.19 12.79 -1.83
N ILE A 85 0.50 12.05 -0.95
CA ILE A 85 0.57 10.58 -0.89
C ILE A 85 -0.07 10.01 -2.16
N ASN A 86 -1.28 10.46 -2.48
CA ASN A 86 -2.02 9.99 -3.65
C ASN A 86 -1.29 10.33 -4.95
N ASP A 87 -0.68 11.51 -5.05
CA ASP A 87 0.18 11.89 -6.17
C ASP A 87 1.45 11.01 -6.29
N ALA A 88 2.09 10.67 -5.16
CA ALA A 88 3.22 9.73 -5.17
C ALA A 88 2.82 8.34 -5.68
N ILE A 89 1.66 7.82 -5.24
CA ILE A 89 1.09 6.55 -5.71
C ILE A 89 0.77 6.62 -7.21
N ALA A 90 0.14 7.70 -7.67
CA ALA A 90 -0.18 7.92 -9.07
C ALA A 90 1.08 7.94 -9.94
N ARG A 91 2.14 8.66 -9.54
CA ARG A 91 3.43 8.67 -10.25
C ARG A 91 4.06 7.28 -10.35
N ALA A 92 4.01 6.50 -9.28
CA ALA A 92 4.53 5.13 -9.28
C ALA A 92 3.76 4.24 -10.25
N ASN A 93 2.42 4.34 -10.26
CA ASN A 93 1.56 3.60 -11.18
C ASN A 93 1.79 4.01 -12.65
N ILE A 94 1.88 5.30 -12.95
CA ILE A 94 2.20 5.81 -14.30
C ILE A 94 3.54 5.25 -14.75
N SER A 95 4.57 5.30 -13.90
CA SER A 95 5.89 4.78 -14.21
C SER A 95 5.88 3.28 -14.47
N LYS A 96 5.03 2.51 -13.77
CA LYS A 96 4.83 1.08 -14.00
C LYS A 96 4.17 0.82 -15.36
N LEU A 97 3.07 1.51 -15.65
CA LEU A 97 2.34 1.40 -16.92
C LEU A 97 3.22 1.76 -18.12
N GLN A 98 4.06 2.78 -18.01
CA GLN A 98 5.01 3.15 -19.07
C GLN A 98 6.04 2.05 -19.36
N ARG A 99 6.50 1.31 -18.35
CA ARG A 99 7.41 0.17 -18.54
C ARG A 99 6.71 -1.01 -19.21
N GLU A 100 5.46 -1.28 -18.80
CA GLU A 100 4.64 -2.32 -19.40
C GLU A 100 4.37 -2.01 -20.88
N LEU A 101 3.98 -0.77 -21.21
CA LEU A 101 3.78 -0.32 -22.58
C LEU A 101 5.03 -0.54 -23.44
N LYS A 102 6.20 -0.11 -22.96
CA LYS A 102 7.49 -0.31 -23.66
C LYS A 102 7.86 -1.79 -23.83
N SER A 103 7.34 -2.68 -22.97
CA SER A 103 7.50 -4.12 -23.12
C SER A 103 6.59 -4.66 -24.22
N TRP A 104 5.33 -4.21 -24.26
CA TRP A 104 4.36 -4.59 -25.28
C TRP A 104 4.75 -4.11 -26.68
N GLU A 105 5.23 -2.87 -26.81
CA GLU A 105 5.74 -2.34 -28.08
C GLU A 105 6.86 -3.23 -28.64
N ARG A 106 7.78 -3.67 -27.79
CA ARG A 106 8.86 -4.58 -28.19
C ARG A 106 8.35 -5.96 -28.59
N TYR A 107 7.37 -6.49 -27.87
CA TYR A 107 6.78 -7.79 -28.20
C TYR A 107 6.10 -7.77 -29.56
N LEU A 108 5.26 -6.75 -29.83
CA LEU A 108 4.55 -6.62 -31.10
C LEU A 108 5.51 -6.41 -32.28
N LEU A 109 6.49 -5.51 -32.15
CA LEU A 109 7.50 -5.28 -33.19
C LEU A 109 8.43 -6.48 -33.40
N GLY A 110 8.58 -7.35 -32.40
CA GLY A 110 9.32 -8.60 -32.51
C GLY A 110 8.56 -9.71 -33.26
N GLN A 111 7.24 -9.62 -33.36
CA GLN A 111 6.41 -10.57 -34.12
C GLN A 111 6.36 -10.27 -35.62
N ASP A 112 6.67 -9.05 -36.06
CA ASP A 112 6.75 -8.70 -37.48
C ASP A 112 8.04 -9.22 -38.17
N HIS A 113 8.93 -9.88 -37.42
CA HIS A 113 10.22 -10.37 -37.91
C HIS A 113 10.36 -11.91 -37.94
N GLU A 114 9.27 -12.66 -37.71
CA GLU A 114 9.14 -14.11 -37.97
C GLU A 114 8.11 -14.38 -39.07
#